data_AF-A0A847CF87-F1
#
_entry.id   AF-A0A847CF87-F1
#
_cell.length_a   1.000
_cell.length_b   1.000
_cell.length_c   1.000
_cell.angle_alpha   90.00
_cell.angle_beta   90.00
_cell.angle_gamma   90.00
#
_symmetry.space_group_name_H-M   'P 1'
#
loop_
_entity.id
_entity.type
_entity.pdbx_description
1 polymer ?
#
loop_
_entity_poly.entity_id
_entity_poly.type
_entity_poly.pdbx_seq_one_letter_code
_entity_poly.pdbx_strand_id
1 'polypeptide(L)'
;ALNSSYPKAKLYANSSMLKKECKECENWTVKDMIYAVGVVKENSLTSLAFVYGEDYCANKETYENIKNTIKNGVESIPDVEFAESKELGHVNRVDPLGITYLRIRGMWGIENPFTVFDYIYKRNNDNKFNFMCIINADKINSFENIAELYDMERKNRNLSILDVHIKDPNNPAKLKEAKLITFSIGA
;
A
#
# COMPACT_ATOMS: atom_id res chain seq x y z
N ALA A 1 4.86 -3.59 -8.52
CA ALA A 1 6.07 -2.77 -8.30
C ALA A 1 6.87 -3.37 -7.15
N LEU A 2 8.21 -3.29 -7.20
CA LEU A 2 9.10 -3.81 -6.17
C LEU A 2 9.66 -2.65 -5.35
N ASN A 3 9.53 -2.72 -4.02
CA ASN A 3 9.93 -1.65 -3.11
C ASN A 3 10.90 -2.18 -2.04
N SER A 4 11.88 -1.37 -1.65
CA SER A 4 12.78 -1.70 -0.55
C SER A 4 12.11 -1.62 0.82
N SER A 5 11.01 -0.86 0.93
CA SER A 5 10.14 -0.82 2.11
C SER A 5 8.90 -1.66 1.94
N TYR A 6 8.43 -2.27 3.02
CA TYR A 6 7.17 -3.01 3.04
C TYR A 6 5.95 -2.09 2.82
N PRO A 7 4.80 -2.63 2.35
CA PRO A 7 3.55 -1.90 2.21
C PRO A 7 3.05 -1.34 3.56
N LYS A 8 2.53 -0.11 3.59
CA LYS A 8 2.14 0.58 4.82
C LYS A 8 0.64 0.78 4.87
N ALA A 9 0.00 0.19 5.88
CA ALA A 9 -1.39 0.45 6.17
C ALA A 9 -1.64 1.92 6.57
N LYS A 10 -0.75 2.44 7.44
CA LYS A 10 -0.72 3.84 7.88
C LYS A 10 0.73 4.33 7.96
N LEU A 11 0.90 5.64 7.94
CA LEU A 11 2.16 6.28 8.27
C LEU A 11 2.18 6.65 9.75
N TYR A 12 3.32 6.44 10.40
CA TYR A 12 3.53 6.78 11.80
C TYR A 12 4.70 7.75 11.92
N ALA A 13 4.51 8.86 12.63
CA ALA A 13 5.54 9.90 12.79
C ALA A 13 6.81 9.35 13.49
N ASN A 14 6.66 8.34 14.35
CA ASN A 14 7.79 7.68 15.01
C ASN A 14 8.57 6.71 14.12
N SER A 15 8.16 6.49 12.86
CA SER A 15 8.86 5.58 11.95
C SER A 15 10.32 6.00 11.75
N SER A 16 11.25 5.06 11.95
CA SER A 16 12.68 5.28 11.73
C SER A 16 13.07 5.42 10.25
N MET A 17 12.12 5.17 9.34
CA MET A 17 12.27 5.27 7.89
C MET A 17 11.89 6.64 7.32
N LEU A 18 11.30 7.52 8.13
CA LEU A 18 10.98 8.89 7.73
C LEU A 18 12.14 9.82 8.06
N LYS A 19 12.43 10.75 7.14
CA LYS A 19 13.38 11.85 7.38
C LYS A 19 12.83 12.79 8.45
N LYS A 20 13.73 13.49 9.14
CA LYS A 20 13.39 14.42 10.22
C LYS A 20 12.41 15.50 9.75
N GLU A 21 12.68 16.07 8.57
CA GLU A 21 11.87 17.12 7.95
C GLU A 21 10.42 16.66 7.71
N CYS A 22 10.20 15.41 7.32
CA CYS A 22 8.85 14.85 7.13
C CYS A 22 8.09 14.65 8.44
N LYS A 23 8.79 14.49 9.56
CA LYS A 23 8.18 14.34 10.89
C LYS A 23 7.81 15.69 11.48
N GLU A 24 8.64 16.70 11.21
CA GLU A 24 8.55 18.03 11.82
C GLU A 24 7.78 19.04 10.98
N CYS A 25 7.45 18.74 9.72
CA CYS A 25 6.71 19.65 8.86
C CYS A 25 5.28 19.96 9.34
N GLU A 26 4.72 19.08 10.18
CA GLU A 26 3.37 19.19 10.75
C GLU A 26 3.35 18.55 12.15
N ASN A 27 2.36 18.87 12.98
CA ASN A 27 2.12 18.15 14.23
C ASN A 27 1.17 16.96 13.98
N TRP A 28 1.71 15.75 13.88
CA TRP A 28 0.93 14.54 13.59
C TRP A 28 1.53 13.30 14.27
N THR A 29 0.68 12.30 14.53
CA THR A 29 1.11 11.00 15.09
C THR A 29 0.95 9.88 14.08
N VAL A 30 -0.20 9.85 13.39
CA VAL A 30 -0.57 8.87 12.38
C VAL A 30 -1.22 9.59 11.20
N LYS A 31 -0.89 9.16 9.98
CA LYS A 31 -1.51 9.63 8.75
C LYS A 31 -2.02 8.43 7.94
N ASP A 32 -3.11 8.64 7.23
CA ASP A 32 -3.61 7.65 6.28
C ASP A 32 -2.61 7.46 5.13
N MET A 33 -2.51 6.22 4.66
CA MET A 33 -1.85 5.92 3.40
C MET A 33 -2.92 5.66 2.35
N ILE A 34 -2.81 6.29 1.17
CA ILE A 34 -3.67 5.98 0.03
C ILE A 34 -2.78 5.47 -1.11
N TYR A 35 -3.13 4.31 -1.64
CA TYR A 35 -2.49 3.73 -2.81
C TYR A 35 -3.23 4.16 -4.06
N ALA A 36 -2.58 4.99 -4.87
CA ALA A 36 -3.06 5.41 -6.19
C ALA A 36 -2.33 4.62 -7.28
N VAL A 37 -3.01 3.65 -7.89
CA VAL A 37 -2.43 2.74 -8.88
C VAL A 37 -3.08 2.94 -10.24
N GLY A 38 -2.31 3.46 -11.19
CA GLY A 38 -2.74 3.68 -12.58
C GLY A 38 -2.27 2.58 -13.53
N VAL A 39 -3.07 2.30 -14.56
CA VAL A 39 -2.69 1.47 -15.72
C VAL A 39 -2.66 2.35 -16.94
N VAL A 40 -1.48 2.51 -17.53
CA VAL A 40 -1.25 3.35 -18.70
C VAL A 40 -1.02 2.45 -19.92
N LYS A 41 -1.73 2.72 -21.01
CA LYS A 41 -1.53 2.09 -22.31
C LYS A 41 -1.38 3.19 -23.35
N GLU A 42 -0.33 3.15 -24.16
CA GLU A 42 -0.10 4.13 -25.25
C GLU A 42 -0.23 5.59 -24.76
N ASN A 43 0.45 5.93 -23.67
CA ASN A 43 0.39 7.24 -23.01
C ASN A 43 -0.99 7.69 -22.49
N SER A 44 -2.00 6.81 -22.48
CA SER A 44 -3.33 7.07 -21.95
C SER A 44 -3.56 6.30 -20.65
N LEU A 45 -4.05 6.99 -19.62
CA LEU A 45 -4.49 6.35 -18.38
C LEU A 45 -5.82 5.64 -18.62
N THR A 46 -5.78 4.31 -18.67
CA THR A 46 -6.96 3.46 -18.97
C THR A 46 -7.65 2.96 -17.71
N SER A 47 -6.93 2.92 -16.58
CA SER A 47 -7.51 2.56 -15.29
C SER A 47 -6.81 3.26 -14.14
N LEU A 48 -7.56 3.58 -13.07
CA LEU A 48 -7.03 4.14 -11.84
C LEU A 48 -7.73 3.54 -10.63
N ALA A 49 -6.96 3.08 -9.64
CA ALA A 49 -7.47 2.54 -8.40
C ALA A 49 -6.96 3.34 -7.21
N PHE A 50 -7.86 3.76 -6.31
CA PHE A 50 -7.55 4.33 -5.00
C PHE A 50 -7.97 3.38 -3.89
N VAL A 51 -7.05 2.97 -3.03
CA VAL A 51 -7.37 2.12 -1.88
C VAL A 51 -6.61 2.61 -0.66
N TYR A 52 -7.28 2.73 0.48
CA TYR A 52 -6.61 3.02 1.75
C TYR A 52 -5.70 1.85 2.14
N GLY A 53 -4.51 2.19 2.66
CA GLY A 53 -3.52 1.19 3.04
C GLY A 53 -4.06 0.18 4.05
N GLU A 54 -4.90 0.63 4.99
CA GLU A 54 -5.51 -0.23 6.02
C GLU A 54 -6.48 -1.28 5.48
N ASP A 55 -6.96 -1.09 4.24
CA ASP A 55 -7.85 -2.02 3.53
C ASP A 55 -7.09 -2.88 2.51
N TYR A 56 -5.83 -2.55 2.23
CA TYR A 56 -5.04 -3.14 1.15
C TYR A 56 -3.86 -3.98 1.65
N CYS A 57 -3.30 -3.64 2.82
CA CYS A 57 -2.15 -4.32 3.39
C CYS A 57 -2.25 -4.43 4.91
N ALA A 58 -1.55 -5.40 5.48
CA ALA A 58 -1.63 -5.72 6.89
C ALA A 58 -0.96 -4.63 7.76
N ASN A 59 -1.13 -4.76 9.07
CA ASN A 59 -0.47 -3.88 10.03
C ASN A 59 1.06 -4.10 9.99
N LYS A 60 1.81 -3.07 10.39
CA LYS A 60 3.28 -3.03 10.28
C LYS A 60 3.95 -4.22 10.97
N GLU A 61 3.37 -4.71 12.07
CA GLU A 61 3.90 -5.81 12.87
C GLU A 61 4.05 -7.08 12.04
N THR A 62 3.12 -7.33 11.11
CA THR A 62 3.17 -8.47 10.18
C THR A 62 4.49 -8.48 9.39
N TYR A 63 4.89 -7.31 8.88
CA TYR A 63 6.09 -7.18 8.06
C TYR A 63 7.36 -7.09 8.91
N GLU A 64 7.30 -6.39 10.04
CA GLU A 64 8.43 -6.23 10.96
C GLU A 64 8.84 -7.57 11.59
N ASN A 65 7.88 -8.44 11.94
CA ASN A 65 8.16 -9.78 12.46
C ASN A 65 8.95 -10.63 11.47
N ILE A 66 8.53 -10.67 10.20
CA ILE A 66 9.23 -11.39 9.14
C ILE A 66 10.62 -10.78 8.90
N LYS A 67 10.69 -9.45 8.80
CA LYS A 67 11.96 -8.73 8.61
C LYS A 67 12.96 -9.07 9.71
N ASN A 68 12.55 -9.01 10.98
CA ASN A 68 13.41 -9.27 12.13
C ASN A 68 13.82 -10.74 12.19
N THR A 69 12.92 -11.67 11.88
CA THR A 69 13.23 -13.11 11.82
C THR A 69 14.31 -13.39 10.77
N ILE A 70 14.15 -12.83 9.56
CA ILE A 70 15.15 -12.99 8.48
C ILE A 70 16.47 -12.33 8.87
N LYS A 71 16.44 -11.11 9.41
CA LYS A 71 17.63 -10.40 9.85
C LYS A 71 18.43 -11.21 10.87
N ASN A 72 17.76 -11.70 11.92
CA ASN A 72 18.41 -12.53 12.95
C ASN A 72 19.01 -13.82 12.36
N GLY A 73 18.31 -14.44 11.40
CA GLY A 73 18.83 -15.62 10.70
C GLY A 73 20.09 -15.30 9.88
N VAL A 74 20.08 -14.20 9.12
CA VAL A 74 21.23 -13.74 8.33
C VAL A 74 22.42 -13.41 9.24
N GLU A 75 22.18 -12.66 10.32
CA GLU A 75 23.23 -12.26 11.28
C GLU A 75 23.79 -13.44 12.09
N SER A 76 23.12 -14.61 12.10
CA SER A 76 23.59 -15.83 12.75
C SER A 76 24.51 -16.70 11.89
N ILE A 77 24.79 -16.31 10.64
CA ILE A 77 25.66 -17.07 9.74
C ILE A 77 27.10 -17.03 10.27
N PRO A 78 27.75 -18.20 10.51
CA PRO A 78 29.13 -18.24 11.00
C PRO A 78 30.10 -17.66 9.96
N ASP A 79 31.22 -17.15 10.44
CA ASP A 79 32.33 -16.62 9.63
C ASP A 79 31.97 -15.41 8.74
N VAL A 80 30.88 -14.70 9.05
CA VAL A 80 30.50 -13.45 8.39
C VAL A 80 30.43 -12.31 9.42
N GLU A 81 31.26 -11.29 9.25
CA GLU A 81 31.24 -10.09 10.09
C GLU A 81 30.20 -9.08 9.61
N PHE A 82 29.02 -9.11 10.23
CA PHE A 82 27.98 -8.13 9.96
C PHE A 82 28.23 -6.81 10.72
N ALA A 83 28.02 -5.69 10.03
CA ALA A 83 27.96 -4.36 10.62
C ALA A 83 26.53 -3.99 11.01
N GLU A 84 26.39 -3.18 12.07
CA GLU A 84 25.09 -2.69 12.51
C GLU A 84 24.36 -1.95 11.38
N SER A 85 23.13 -2.36 11.09
CA SER A 85 22.34 -1.77 10.01
C SER A 85 20.84 -1.86 10.26
N LYS A 86 20.09 -0.92 9.66
CA LYS A 86 18.61 -0.96 9.57
C LYS A 86 18.10 -1.90 8.47
N GLU A 87 19.01 -2.43 7.65
CA GLU A 87 18.76 -3.38 6.56
C GLU A 87 18.67 -4.82 7.09
N LEU A 88 18.55 -5.82 6.21
CA LEU A 88 18.55 -7.24 6.64
C LEU A 88 19.95 -7.74 6.97
N GLY A 89 20.99 -7.06 6.46
CA GLY A 89 22.39 -7.33 6.76
C GLY A 89 23.27 -6.36 6.00
N HIS A 90 24.45 -6.09 6.56
CA HIS A 90 25.49 -5.29 5.92
C HIS A 90 26.83 -5.91 6.23
N VAL A 91 27.64 -6.23 5.22
CA VAL A 91 28.96 -6.84 5.39
C VAL A 91 29.99 -5.91 4.76
N ASN A 92 30.98 -5.50 5.54
CA ASN A 92 32.09 -4.67 5.04
C ASN A 92 33.27 -5.55 4.62
N ARG A 93 34.17 -5.00 3.81
CA ARG A 93 35.47 -5.60 3.47
C ARG A 93 35.36 -7.01 2.88
N VAL A 94 34.41 -7.20 1.96
CA VAL A 94 34.11 -8.51 1.36
C VAL A 94 35.25 -9.00 0.47
N ASP A 95 36.02 -8.10 -0.12
CA ASP A 95 37.17 -8.40 -0.98
C ASP A 95 38.51 -8.31 -0.22
N PRO A 96 39.59 -8.94 -0.72
CA PRO A 96 40.90 -8.92 -0.05
C PRO A 96 41.53 -7.53 0.15
N LEU A 97 41.15 -6.52 -0.65
CA LEU A 97 41.63 -5.14 -0.46
C LEU A 97 40.79 -4.38 0.58
N GLY A 98 39.66 -4.94 1.02
CA GLY A 98 38.79 -4.36 2.04
C GLY A 98 38.04 -3.12 1.59
N ILE A 99 37.83 -2.92 0.30
CA ILE A 99 37.22 -1.70 -0.27
C ILE A 99 35.76 -1.89 -0.69
N THR A 100 35.24 -3.11 -0.66
CA THR A 100 33.86 -3.44 -1.02
C THR A 100 32.97 -3.69 0.20
N TYR A 101 31.67 -3.53 0.01
CA TYR A 101 30.65 -3.88 0.99
C TYR A 101 29.48 -4.58 0.29
N LEU A 102 28.79 -5.47 1.01
CA LEU A 102 27.57 -6.14 0.58
C LEU A 102 26.39 -5.63 1.41
N ARG A 103 25.30 -5.25 0.73
CA ARG A 103 24.04 -4.83 1.37
C ARG A 103 22.96 -5.84 1.09
N ILE A 104 22.29 -6.30 2.14
CA ILE A 104 21.19 -7.25 2.05
C ILE A 104 19.90 -6.50 2.40
N ARG A 105 19.00 -6.39 1.43
CA ARG A 105 17.75 -5.62 1.54
C ARG A 105 16.57 -6.49 1.14
N GLY A 106 15.45 -6.29 1.83
CA GLY A 106 14.17 -6.86 1.40
C GLY A 106 13.69 -6.16 0.13
N MET A 107 13.05 -6.92 -0.75
CA MET A 107 12.37 -6.40 -1.92
C MET A 107 10.91 -6.87 -1.86
N TRP A 108 10.02 -5.94 -1.59
CA TRP A 108 8.61 -6.21 -1.33
C TRP A 108 7.79 -6.01 -2.60
N GLY A 109 7.00 -7.03 -2.94
CA GLY A 109 5.92 -6.93 -3.91
C GLY A 109 4.58 -6.75 -3.21
N ILE A 110 3.64 -6.13 -3.90
CA ILE A 110 2.22 -6.15 -3.56
C ILE A 110 1.43 -6.30 -4.86
N GLU A 111 0.43 -7.18 -4.83
CA GLU A 111 -0.45 -7.45 -5.95
C GLU A 111 -1.26 -6.21 -6.31
N ASN A 112 -1.51 -5.98 -7.60
CA ASN A 112 -2.25 -4.80 -8.05
C ASN A 112 -3.66 -4.75 -7.42
N PRO A 113 -4.20 -3.58 -7.01
CA PRO A 113 -5.52 -3.50 -6.40
C PRO A 113 -6.63 -4.05 -7.33
N PHE A 114 -6.51 -3.93 -8.65
CA PHE A 114 -7.47 -4.53 -9.58
C PHE A 114 -7.45 -6.07 -9.56
N THR A 115 -6.34 -6.69 -9.16
CA THR A 115 -6.24 -8.13 -8.92
C THR A 115 -6.75 -8.47 -7.52
N VAL A 116 -6.33 -7.71 -6.50
CA VAL A 116 -6.70 -7.99 -5.11
C VAL A 116 -8.21 -7.90 -4.88
N PHE A 117 -8.89 -6.94 -5.52
CA PHE A 117 -10.31 -6.67 -5.36
C PHE A 117 -11.17 -7.19 -6.54
N ASP A 118 -10.66 -8.14 -7.32
CA ASP A 118 -11.36 -8.71 -8.48
C ASP A 118 -12.71 -9.39 -8.13
N TYR A 119 -12.87 -9.76 -6.87
CA TYR A 119 -14.05 -10.39 -6.30
C TYR A 119 -15.21 -9.42 -6.06
N ILE A 120 -14.96 -8.10 -6.04
CA ILE A 120 -16.00 -7.06 -5.95
C ILE A 120 -16.02 -6.11 -7.13
N TYR A 121 -14.93 -6.00 -7.90
CA TYR A 121 -14.83 -5.07 -9.01
C TYR A 121 -14.08 -5.69 -10.20
N LYS A 122 -14.71 -5.63 -11.38
CA LYS A 122 -14.09 -5.99 -12.66
C LYS A 122 -14.09 -4.78 -13.58
N ARG A 123 -12.92 -4.50 -14.16
CA ARG A 123 -12.77 -3.48 -15.19
C ARG A 123 -13.52 -3.89 -16.45
N ASN A 124 -14.12 -2.92 -17.12
CA ASN A 124 -14.64 -3.12 -18.47
C ASN A 124 -13.56 -2.70 -19.48
N ASN A 125 -13.10 -3.64 -20.30
CA ASN A 125 -12.05 -3.38 -21.28
C ASN A 125 -12.53 -2.55 -22.48
N ASP A 126 -13.85 -2.43 -22.68
CA ASP A 126 -14.44 -1.59 -23.72
C ASP A 126 -14.47 -0.11 -23.32
N ASN A 127 -14.31 0.20 -22.03
CA ASN A 127 -14.26 1.57 -21.55
C ASN A 127 -12.90 2.21 -21.85
N LYS A 128 -12.90 3.49 -22.26
CA LYS A 128 -11.70 4.32 -22.36
C LYS A 128 -11.03 4.52 -21.00
N PHE A 129 -11.82 4.57 -19.94
CA PHE A 129 -11.33 4.76 -18.58
C PHE A 129 -12.15 3.98 -17.55
N ASN A 130 -11.45 3.37 -16.60
CA ASN A 130 -12.02 2.65 -15.47
C ASN A 130 -11.46 3.18 -14.15
N PHE A 131 -12.33 3.57 -13.23
CA PHE A 131 -11.94 4.00 -11.89
C PHE A 131 -12.57 3.11 -10.83
N MET A 132 -11.77 2.78 -9.82
CA MET A 132 -12.19 2.10 -8.60
C MET A 132 -11.63 2.85 -7.39
N CYS A 133 -12.47 3.09 -6.39
CA CYS A 133 -12.05 3.52 -5.08
C CYS A 133 -12.75 2.69 -4.00
N ILE A 134 -12.01 2.26 -2.99
CA ILE A 134 -12.52 1.48 -1.87
C ILE A 134 -12.26 2.25 -0.58
N ILE A 135 -13.32 2.44 0.20
CA ILE A 135 -13.29 3.14 1.48
C ILE A 135 -14.10 2.32 2.48
N ASN A 136 -13.48 1.86 3.56
CA ASN A 136 -14.19 1.15 4.62
C ASN A 136 -15.22 2.04 5.34
N ALA A 137 -16.18 1.40 6.00
CA ALA A 137 -17.28 2.08 6.69
C ALA A 137 -16.79 3.06 7.78
N ASP A 138 -15.79 2.68 8.58
CA ASP A 138 -15.25 3.57 9.62
C ASP A 138 -14.68 4.86 9.00
N LYS A 139 -13.95 4.71 7.88
CA LYS A 139 -13.34 5.83 7.18
C LYS A 139 -14.38 6.71 6.50
N ILE A 140 -15.39 6.11 5.86
CA ILE A 140 -16.42 6.91 5.18
C ILE A 140 -17.27 7.71 6.16
N ASN A 141 -17.55 7.14 7.34
CA ASN A 141 -18.29 7.81 8.41
C ASN A 141 -17.49 8.95 9.05
N SER A 142 -16.17 9.00 8.85
CA SER A 142 -15.32 10.10 9.30
C SER A 142 -15.35 11.33 8.40
N PHE A 143 -15.95 11.24 7.20
CA PHE A 143 -15.97 12.33 6.24
C PHE A 143 -17.18 13.24 6.40
N GLU A 144 -16.94 14.54 6.49
CA GLU A 144 -17.98 15.57 6.57
C GLU A 144 -18.65 15.85 5.22
N ASN A 145 -17.95 15.60 4.11
CA ASN A 145 -18.39 15.95 2.76
C ASN A 145 -19.04 14.79 1.98
N ILE A 146 -19.40 13.69 2.65
CA ILE A 146 -19.91 12.50 1.95
C ILE A 146 -21.23 12.75 1.21
N ALA A 147 -22.04 13.69 1.70
CA ALA A 147 -23.29 14.09 1.07
C ALA A 147 -23.08 14.64 -0.35
N GLU A 148 -21.98 15.36 -0.61
CA GLU A 148 -21.64 15.88 -1.93
C GLU A 148 -21.37 14.74 -2.92
N LEU A 149 -20.68 13.69 -2.48
CA LEU A 149 -20.36 12.54 -3.30
C LEU A 149 -21.63 11.78 -3.73
N TYR A 150 -22.58 11.56 -2.80
CA TYR A 150 -23.89 10.97 -3.13
C TYR A 150 -24.72 11.86 -4.07
N ASP A 151 -24.59 13.18 -3.96
CA ASP A 151 -25.25 14.10 -4.88
C ASP A 151 -24.66 14.04 -6.29
N MET A 152 -23.34 13.91 -6.40
CA MET A 152 -22.64 13.69 -7.67
C MET A 152 -23.08 12.39 -8.33
N GLU A 153 -23.21 11.30 -7.57
CA GLU A 153 -23.71 10.01 -8.07
C GLU A 153 -25.11 10.15 -8.70
N ARG A 154 -26.05 10.79 -8.00
CA ARG A 154 -27.41 11.02 -8.51
C ARG A 154 -27.45 11.80 -9.82
N LYS A 155 -26.47 12.68 -10.03
CA LYS A 155 -26.38 13.55 -11.22
C LYS A 155 -25.57 12.94 -12.36
N ASN A 156 -24.78 11.90 -12.09
CA ASN A 156 -23.83 11.35 -13.04
C ASN A 156 -23.98 9.84 -13.18
N ARG A 157 -24.64 9.40 -14.26
CA ARG A 157 -24.84 7.97 -14.58
C ARG A 157 -23.56 7.14 -14.71
N ASN A 158 -22.41 7.79 -14.89
CA ASN A 158 -21.11 7.12 -15.02
C ASN A 158 -20.42 6.90 -13.67
N LEU A 159 -20.93 7.49 -12.59
CA LEU A 159 -20.47 7.33 -11.21
C LEU A 159 -21.45 6.42 -10.47
N SER A 160 -20.93 5.45 -9.73
CA SER A 160 -21.73 4.55 -8.89
C SER A 160 -21.02 4.26 -7.57
N ILE A 161 -21.79 4.19 -6.50
CA ILE A 161 -21.36 3.92 -5.13
C ILE A 161 -22.15 2.71 -4.63
N LEU A 162 -21.45 1.61 -4.36
CA LEU A 162 -22.05 0.36 -3.94
C LEU A 162 -21.59 -0.01 -2.54
N ASP A 163 -22.50 -0.55 -1.73
CA ASP A 163 -22.17 -1.26 -0.51
C ASP A 163 -21.54 -2.61 -0.83
N VAL A 164 -20.36 -2.85 -0.29
CA VAL A 164 -19.59 -4.08 -0.52
C VAL A 164 -18.96 -4.58 0.78
N HIS A 165 -18.51 -5.83 0.74
CA HIS A 165 -17.73 -6.44 1.80
C HIS A 165 -16.32 -6.74 1.30
N ILE A 166 -15.30 -6.24 1.99
CA ILE A 166 -13.89 -6.48 1.66
C ILE A 166 -13.21 -7.36 2.69
N LYS A 167 -12.22 -8.15 2.26
CA LYS A 167 -11.41 -8.97 3.17
C LYS A 167 -10.54 -8.08 4.06
N ASP A 168 -10.46 -8.41 5.35
CA ASP A 168 -9.53 -7.74 6.26
C ASP A 168 -8.09 -8.24 6.01
N PRO A 169 -7.14 -7.36 5.64
CA PRO A 169 -5.75 -7.77 5.40
C PRO A 169 -5.05 -8.34 6.65
N ASN A 170 -5.57 -8.07 7.85
CA ASN A 170 -5.05 -8.65 9.09
C ASN A 170 -5.71 -9.98 9.48
N ASN A 171 -6.88 -10.28 8.92
CA ASN A 171 -7.60 -11.54 9.17
C ASN A 171 -8.52 -11.87 7.99
N PRO A 172 -8.06 -12.67 7.01
CA PRO A 172 -8.83 -12.97 5.80
C PRO A 172 -10.17 -13.68 6.03
N ALA A 173 -10.41 -14.27 7.22
CA ALA A 173 -11.69 -14.87 7.57
C ALA A 173 -12.76 -13.83 7.95
N LYS A 174 -12.36 -12.56 8.16
CA LYS A 174 -13.25 -11.45 8.47
C LYS A 174 -13.47 -10.60 7.22
N LEU A 175 -14.71 -10.15 7.08
CA LEU A 175 -15.10 -9.15 6.11
C LEU A 175 -15.37 -7.82 6.82
N LYS A 176 -15.06 -6.72 6.15
CA LYS A 176 -15.37 -5.36 6.57
C LYS A 176 -16.37 -4.75 5.60
N GLU A 177 -17.32 -4.01 6.14
CA GLU A 177 -18.21 -3.17 5.33
C GLU A 177 -17.40 -2.03 4.71
N ALA A 178 -17.63 -1.80 3.42
CA ALA A 178 -16.96 -0.77 2.66
C ALA A 178 -17.86 -0.25 1.54
N LYS A 179 -17.46 0.89 0.99
CA LYS A 179 -18.09 1.49 -0.19
C LYS A 179 -17.14 1.34 -1.37
N LEU A 180 -17.65 0.78 -2.45
CA LEU A 180 -17.00 0.70 -3.75
C LEU A 180 -17.51 1.86 -4.60
N ILE A 181 -16.65 2.84 -4.82
CA ILE A 181 -16.92 3.99 -5.68
C ILE A 181 -16.30 3.71 -7.04
N THR A 182 -17.09 3.77 -8.10
CA THR A 182 -16.65 3.50 -9.46
C THR A 182 -16.98 4.66 -10.37
N PHE A 183 -16.11 4.93 -11.33
CA PHE A 183 -16.38 5.88 -12.41
C PHE A 183 -15.85 5.31 -13.72
N SER A 184 -16.55 5.56 -14.82
CA SER A 184 -16.08 5.10 -16.13
C SER A 184 -16.38 6.06 -17.26
N ILE A 185 -15.56 5.98 -18.31
CA ILE A 185 -15.80 6.70 -19.56
C ILE A 185 -15.91 5.63 -20.64
N GLY A 186 -17.08 5.54 -21.26
CA GLY A 186 -17.33 4.62 -22.37
C GLY A 186 -16.48 4.93 -23.60
N ALA A 187 -16.55 4.02 -24.59
CA ALA A 187 -15.95 4.21 -25.91
C ALA A 187 -16.55 5.40 -26.68
#